data_AF-A0AAJ1PPD4-F1
#
_entry.id   AF-A0AAJ1PPD4-F1
#
_cell.length_a   1.000
_cell.length_b   1.000
_cell.length_c   1.000
_cell.angle_alpha   90.00
_cell.angle_beta   90.00
_cell.angle_gamma   90.00
#
_symmetry.space_group_name_H-M   'P 1'
#
loop_
_entity.id
_entity.type
_entity.pdbx_description
1 polymer ?
#
loop_
_entity_poly.entity_id
_entity_poly.type
_entity_poly.pdbx_seq_one_letter_code
_entity_poly.pdbx_strand_id
1 'polypeptide(L)'
;MKKGIAVETLVKFSICLIVLGICTYLIYRYVFGSGLSERECAARMTAWCAQCQIAKFSGGTKMGNALAKCAYDYGYIDSNNPNQLCDGLEEKCKAFIPST
;
A
#
# COMPACT_ATOMS: atom_id res chain seq x y z
N MET A 1 -31.53 21.89 -35.02
CA MET A 1 -30.70 22.08 -33.82
C MET A 1 -30.96 20.93 -32.84
N LYS A 2 -30.14 19.87 -32.81
CA LYS A 2 -30.26 18.73 -31.86
C LYS A 2 -28.89 18.15 -31.42
N LYS A 3 -27.80 18.91 -31.58
CA LYS A 3 -26.45 18.44 -31.21
C LYS A 3 -26.11 18.66 -29.73
N GLY A 4 -26.76 19.61 -29.05
CA GLY A 4 -26.46 19.94 -27.64
C GLY A 4 -26.89 18.90 -26.62
N ILE A 5 -28.07 18.27 -26.82
CA ILE A 5 -28.63 17.28 -25.87
C ILE A 5 -27.79 15.99 -25.82
N ALA A 6 -27.20 15.61 -26.96
CA ALA A 6 -26.38 14.40 -27.06
C ALA A 6 -25.06 14.52 -26.26
N VAL A 7 -24.46 15.71 -26.23
CA VAL A 7 -23.18 15.94 -25.55
C VAL A 7 -23.36 15.89 -24.02
N GLU A 8 -24.41 16.51 -23.50
CA GLU A 8 -24.68 16.50 -22.05
C GLU A 8 -24.97 15.07 -21.53
N THR A 9 -25.66 14.27 -22.34
CA THR A 9 -25.96 12.86 -22.02
C THR A 9 -24.69 12.01 -22.05
N LEU A 10 -23.80 12.22 -23.03
CA LEU A 10 -22.50 11.55 -23.12
C LEU A 10 -21.60 11.87 -21.93
N VAL A 11 -21.52 13.13 -21.51
CA VAL A 11 -20.70 13.56 -20.37
C VAL A 11 -21.18 12.90 -19.06
N LYS A 12 -22.49 12.88 -18.82
CA LYS A 12 -23.07 12.21 -17.64
C LYS A 12 -22.77 10.71 -17.63
N PHE A 13 -22.86 10.05 -18.79
CA PHE A 13 -22.54 8.63 -18.92
C PHE A 13 -21.06 8.34 -18.60
N SER A 14 -20.15 9.17 -19.12
CA SER A 14 -18.71 9.07 -18.85
C SER A 14 -18.38 9.25 -17.36
N ILE A 15 -18.99 10.24 -16.69
CA ILE A 15 -18.82 10.44 -15.25
C ILE A 15 -19.32 9.23 -14.47
N CYS A 16 -20.48 8.69 -14.85
CA CYS A 16 -21.03 7.49 -14.22
C CYS A 16 -20.07 6.29 -14.31
N LEU A 17 -19.46 6.07 -15.48
CA LEU A 17 -18.46 5.01 -15.66
C LEU A 17 -17.21 5.22 -14.80
N ILE A 18 -16.72 6.45 -14.70
CA ILE A 18 -15.57 6.79 -13.84
C ILE A 18 -15.90 6.49 -12.37
N VAL A 19 -17.06 6.93 -11.90
CA VAL A 19 -17.51 6.67 -10.53
C VAL A 19 -17.65 5.17 -10.27
N LEU A 20 -18.26 4.43 -11.18
CA LEU A 20 -18.34 2.96 -11.07
C LEU A 20 -16.96 2.30 -11.02
N GLY A 21 -16.02 2.75 -11.85
CA GLY A 21 -14.63 2.28 -11.82
C GLY A 21 -13.96 2.52 -10.46
N ILE A 22 -14.13 3.72 -9.90
CA ILE A 22 -13.61 4.07 -8.57
C ILE A 22 -14.26 3.20 -7.49
N CYS A 23 -15.58 3.05 -7.49
CA CYS A 23 -16.29 2.21 -6.53
C CYS A 23 -15.81 0.74 -6.59
N THR A 24 -15.67 0.20 -7.80
CA THR A 24 -15.20 -1.18 -7.99
C THR A 24 -13.77 -1.36 -7.50
N TYR A 25 -12.90 -0.38 -7.76
CA TYR A 25 -11.53 -0.35 -7.25
C TYR A 25 -11.49 -0.30 -5.71
N LEU A 26 -12.31 0.54 -5.09
CA LEU A 26 -12.40 0.64 -3.64
C LEU A 26 -12.92 -0.65 -3.00
N ILE A 27 -13.93 -1.29 -3.60
CA ILE A 27 -14.45 -2.59 -3.14
C ILE A 27 -13.37 -3.66 -3.28
N TYR A 28 -12.68 -3.73 -4.42
CA TYR A 28 -11.57 -4.65 -4.61
C TYR A 28 -10.50 -4.45 -3.54
N ARG A 29 -10.10 -3.20 -3.29
CA ARG A 29 -9.14 -2.86 -2.23
C ARG A 29 -9.65 -3.21 -0.83
N TYR A 30 -10.95 -3.10 -0.56
CA TYR A 30 -11.52 -3.44 0.73
C TYR A 30 -11.61 -4.95 0.96
N VAL A 31 -12.03 -5.70 -0.07
CA VAL A 31 -12.22 -7.16 0.01
C VAL A 31 -10.88 -7.90 -0.06
N PHE A 32 -9.96 -7.43 -0.89
CA PHE A 32 -8.65 -8.06 -1.10
C PHE A 32 -7.51 -7.35 -0.38
N GLY A 33 -7.79 -6.24 0.32
CA GLY A 33 -6.80 -5.50 1.09
C GLY A 33 -6.17 -6.34 2.18
N SER A 34 -4.94 -5.98 2.56
CA SER A 34 -4.30 -6.51 3.75
C SER A 34 -5.27 -6.49 4.94
N GLY A 35 -5.38 -7.62 5.66
CA GLY A 35 -6.22 -7.74 6.86
C GLY A 35 -5.72 -6.91 8.05
N LEU A 36 -4.81 -5.96 7.83
CA LEU A 36 -4.21 -5.05 8.80
C LEU A 36 -4.59 -3.63 8.41
N SER A 37 -5.05 -2.83 9.36
CA SER A 37 -5.23 -1.39 9.14
C SER A 37 -3.88 -0.71 8.89
N GLU A 38 -3.89 0.47 8.26
CA GLU A 38 -2.67 1.24 7.98
C GLU A 38 -1.86 1.51 9.25
N ARG A 39 -2.54 1.87 10.33
CA ARG A 39 -1.91 2.13 11.63
C ARG A 39 -1.26 0.87 12.23
N GLU A 40 -1.91 -0.29 12.14
CA GLU A 40 -1.33 -1.55 12.60
C GLU A 40 -0.16 -1.98 11.71
N CYS A 41 -0.27 -1.77 10.40
CA CYS A 41 0.81 -2.03 9.47
C CYS A 41 2.02 -1.17 9.78
N ALA A 42 1.84 0.14 10.00
CA ALA A 42 2.90 1.06 10.38
C ALA A 42 3.56 0.66 11.71
N ALA A 43 2.78 0.29 12.72
CA ALA A 43 3.31 -0.18 14.00
C ALA A 43 4.16 -1.45 13.85
N ARG A 44 3.71 -2.41 13.03
CA ARG A 44 4.48 -3.63 12.72
C ARG A 44 5.72 -3.34 11.89
N MET A 45 5.63 -2.40 10.94
CA MET A 45 6.78 -1.92 10.15
C MET A 45 7.83 -1.29 11.05
N THR A 46 7.44 -0.46 12.03
CA THR A 46 8.36 0.08 13.03
C THR A 46 9.07 -1.01 13.81
N ALA A 47 8.34 -2.01 14.32
CA ALA A 47 8.94 -3.12 15.04
C ALA A 47 9.94 -3.91 14.16
N TRP A 48 9.56 -4.19 12.91
CA TRP A 48 10.40 -4.91 11.97
C TRP A 48 11.65 -4.09 11.56
N CYS A 49 11.49 -2.81 11.25
CA CYS A 49 12.59 -1.90 10.94
C CYS A 49 13.56 -1.72 12.11
N ALA A 50 13.07 -1.69 13.35
CA ALA A 50 13.93 -1.67 14.53
C ALA A 50 14.78 -2.95 14.64
N GLN A 51 14.20 -4.13 14.35
CA GLN A 51 14.96 -5.38 14.28
C GLN A 51 16.03 -5.34 13.17
N CYS A 52 15.68 -4.78 12.01
CA CYS A 52 16.63 -4.58 10.91
C CYS A 52 17.78 -3.64 11.29
N GLN A 53 17.49 -2.57 12.02
CA GLN A 53 18.50 -1.63 12.51
C GLN A 53 19.47 -2.30 13.49
N ILE A 54 18.97 -3.12 14.40
CA ILE A 54 19.80 -3.91 15.33
C ILE A 54 20.72 -4.86 14.56
N ALA A 55 20.21 -5.47 13.48
CA ALA A 55 20.98 -6.31 12.57
C ALA A 55 21.85 -5.52 11.56
N LYS A 56 21.94 -4.19 11.69
CA LYS A 56 22.66 -3.28 10.79
C LYS A 56 22.32 -3.47 9.30
N PHE A 57 21.07 -3.84 9.00
CA PHE A 57 20.60 -4.11 7.65
C PHE A 57 21.46 -5.13 6.87
N SER A 58 22.18 -6.02 7.56
CA SER A 58 22.89 -7.15 6.95
C SER A 58 22.22 -8.45 7.38
N GLY A 59 21.24 -8.90 6.61
CA GLY A 59 20.33 -9.98 6.98
C GLY A 59 19.29 -9.56 8.04
N GLY A 60 18.55 -10.52 8.58
CA GLY A 60 17.56 -10.25 9.63
C GLY A 60 16.35 -11.17 9.61
N THR A 61 15.29 -10.73 10.26
CA THR A 61 14.04 -11.50 10.38
C THR A 61 13.19 -11.31 9.14
N LYS A 62 12.64 -12.40 8.61
CA LYS A 62 11.68 -12.34 7.50
C LYS A 62 10.48 -11.49 7.88
N MET A 63 10.04 -10.64 6.97
CA MET A 63 8.89 -9.76 7.17
C MET A 63 7.58 -10.53 7.44
N GLY A 64 7.39 -11.66 6.74
CA GLY A 64 6.18 -12.48 6.85
C GLY A 64 5.02 -11.98 5.98
N ASN A 65 4.07 -12.88 5.68
CA ASN A 65 3.02 -12.66 4.67
C ASN A 65 2.13 -11.43 4.95
N ALA A 66 1.65 -11.29 6.19
CA ALA A 66 0.71 -10.22 6.51
C ALA A 66 1.37 -8.83 6.45
N LEU A 67 2.60 -8.72 6.95
CA LEU A 67 3.35 -7.47 6.95
C LEU A 67 3.83 -7.10 5.54
N ALA A 68 4.35 -8.05 4.77
CA ALA A 68 4.75 -7.81 3.38
C ALA A 68 3.58 -7.35 2.52
N LYS A 69 2.41 -7.98 2.67
CA LYS A 69 1.21 -7.58 1.95
C LYS A 69 0.75 -6.18 2.35
N CYS A 70 0.65 -5.88 3.65
CA CYS A 70 0.19 -4.56 4.08
C CYS A 70 1.20 -3.46 3.72
N ALA A 71 2.49 -3.72 3.86
CA ALA A 71 3.53 -2.76 3.51
C ALA A 71 3.54 -2.45 2.01
N TYR A 72 3.24 -3.44 1.16
CA TYR A 72 3.04 -3.23 -0.27
C TYR A 72 1.75 -2.45 -0.57
N ASP A 73 0.62 -2.86 0.02
CA ASP A 73 -0.70 -2.23 -0.20
C ASP A 73 -0.73 -0.75 0.23
N TYR A 74 0.06 -0.39 1.26
CA TYR A 74 0.22 0.97 1.77
C TYR A 74 1.43 1.71 1.18
N GLY A 75 2.22 1.07 0.31
CA GLY A 75 3.33 1.71 -0.41
C GLY A 75 4.59 1.98 0.43
N TYR A 76 4.75 1.30 1.57
CA TYR A 76 5.95 1.37 2.40
C TYR A 76 7.13 0.63 1.77
N ILE A 77 6.85 -0.42 1.00
CA ILE A 77 7.84 -1.20 0.25
C ILE A 77 7.37 -1.43 -1.19
N ASP A 78 8.33 -1.64 -2.09
CA ASP A 78 8.06 -1.76 -3.53
C ASP A 78 7.72 -3.20 -3.95
N SER A 79 7.83 -4.17 -3.03
CA SER A 79 7.64 -5.60 -3.31
C SER A 79 6.85 -6.30 -2.22
N ASN A 80 5.82 -7.05 -2.60
CA ASN A 80 5.10 -7.95 -1.71
C ASN A 80 5.87 -9.28 -1.55
N ASN A 81 7.04 -9.22 -0.90
CA ASN A 81 7.89 -10.39 -0.68
C ASN A 81 7.93 -10.76 0.81
N PRO A 82 7.26 -11.84 1.24
CA PRO A 82 7.26 -12.25 2.65
C PRO A 82 8.62 -12.75 3.15
N ASN A 83 9.50 -13.14 2.23
CA ASN A 83 10.88 -13.54 2.51
C ASN A 83 11.86 -12.36 2.42
N GLN A 84 11.37 -11.13 2.21
CA GLN A 84 12.21 -9.95 2.18
C GLN A 84 12.98 -9.84 3.50
N LEU A 85 14.30 -9.74 3.37
CA LEU A 85 15.23 -9.46 4.46
C LEU A 85 15.52 -7.95 4.49
N CYS A 86 16.23 -7.52 5.53
CA CYS A 86 16.53 -6.11 5.78
C CYS A 86 17.52 -5.49 4.79
N ASP A 87 18.18 -6.30 3.94
CA ASP A 87 19.22 -5.84 3.02
C ASP A 87 18.67 -4.80 2.03
N GLY A 88 19.31 -3.62 1.99
CA GLY A 88 18.94 -2.53 1.08
C GLY A 88 17.66 -1.79 1.43
N LEU A 89 17.08 -2.01 2.62
CA LEU A 89 15.86 -1.34 3.08
C LEU A 89 16.08 -0.24 4.11
N GLU A 90 17.33 0.17 4.34
CA GLU A 90 17.70 1.23 5.29
C GLU A 90 16.93 2.53 5.02
N GLU A 91 16.93 3.02 3.77
CA GLU A 91 16.18 4.23 3.38
C GLU A 91 14.68 4.12 3.65
N LYS A 92 14.09 2.94 3.41
CA LYS A 92 12.66 2.71 3.65
C LYS A 92 12.34 2.67 5.14
N CYS A 93 13.27 2.16 5.95
CA CYS A 93 13.12 2.08 7.40
C CYS A 93 13.40 3.39 8.15
N LYS A 94 14.08 4.37 7.53
CA LYS A 94 14.33 5.69 8.16
C LYS A 94 13.06 6.39 8.62
N ALA A 95 11.95 6.25 7.89
CA ALA A 95 10.67 6.85 8.26
C ALA A 95 10.04 6.21 9.51
N PHE A 96 10.46 5.00 9.87
CA PHE A 96 9.89 4.20 10.96
C PHE A 96 10.80 4.11 12.18
N ILE A 97 12.08 4.44 12.03
CA ILE A 97 13.07 4.47 13.11
C ILE A 97 13.13 5.90 13.65
N PRO A 98 12.80 6.14 14.93
CA PRO A 98 12.94 7.46 15.51
C PRO A 98 14.41 7.90 15.46
N SER A 99 14.69 9.06 14.87
CA SER A 99 16.01 9.69 14.92
C SER A 99 16.31 10.06 16.37
N THR A 100 17.17 9.28 17.01
CA THR A 100 17.77 9.59 18.33
C THR A 100 18.75 10.74 18.23
#